data_AF-A0AAV1KFS2-F1
#
_entry.id   AF-A0AAV1KFS2-F1
#
_cell.length_a   1.000
_cell.length_b   1.000
_cell.length_c   1.000
_cell.angle_alpha   90.00
_cell.angle_beta   90.00
_cell.angle_gamma   90.00
#
_symmetry.space_group_name_H-M   'P 1'
#
loop_
_entity.id
_entity.type
_entity.pdbx_description
1 polymer ?
#
loop_
_entity_poly.entity_id
_entity_poly.type
_entity_poly.pdbx_seq_one_letter_code
_entity_poly.pdbx_strand_id
1 'polypeptide(L)'
;MDPVIITPDDVAEAVRMAPNWKIPGLDGLHHYWLKGFVVCHAVLARQFQEALDQKSLPSLFTTGITHLVPKDWDSTDPSKYRPIMCLPTIYKTLTSILSARITRHLNSNQVMSRAQNGCRGGGRGTKEPLLIDAVIGKVVKRNRRNLSAAWIGYKKAFDSVPHTWLGRVLELYKVDCTVRDFLGQCMGQWSTILCHLGERMMAAENHIRIRRGIFQDDCLSPIWFCLSLNPLSTLLEGSGRGFQLRKGGTKVTHLFYKLFASSRSHLMELLNITCDFSNSIRMDLGTDKCAVLHVERGRVANSEGIDLSMTINIKTLSEAETYRYLGMSQNIGIDEADMKQSVCGVFYARLTKVLNSLLSGVNEIHAYNGWIMPVLMYTFGMFRWTQNEPTEKSAL
;
A
#
# COMPACT_ATOMS: atom_id res chain seq x y z
N MET A 1 0.56 -23.27 -9.45
CA MET A 1 -0.78 -22.69 -9.65
C MET A 1 -1.45 -23.53 -10.73
N ASP A 2 -2.71 -23.92 -10.53
CA ASP A 2 -3.43 -24.68 -11.55
C ASP A 2 -3.73 -23.80 -12.77
N PRO A 3 -3.89 -24.40 -13.97
CA PRO A 3 -4.25 -23.67 -15.18
C PRO A 3 -5.50 -22.82 -14.97
N VAL A 4 -5.50 -21.59 -15.49
CA VAL A 4 -6.61 -20.65 -15.33
C VAL A 4 -7.66 -20.89 -16.41
N ILE A 5 -8.88 -21.20 -15.96
CA ILE A 5 -10.10 -21.19 -16.78
C ILE A 5 -11.01 -20.08 -16.26
N ILE A 6 -11.38 -19.16 -17.14
CA ILE A 6 -12.28 -18.04 -16.86
C ILE A 6 -13.71 -18.43 -17.22
N THR A 7 -14.59 -18.34 -16.24
CA THR A 7 -16.02 -18.66 -16.37
C THR A 7 -16.89 -17.39 -16.31
N PRO A 8 -18.16 -17.46 -16.77
CA PRO A 8 -19.10 -16.35 -16.60
C PRO A 8 -19.30 -15.96 -15.13
N ASP A 9 -19.25 -16.93 -14.21
CA ASP A 9 -19.36 -16.70 -12.77
C ASP A 9 -18.18 -15.90 -12.23
N ASP A 10 -16.96 -16.15 -12.73
CA ASP A 10 -15.78 -15.34 -12.38
C ASP A 10 -15.98 -13.86 -12.78
N VAL A 11 -16.57 -13.63 -13.96
CA VAL A 11 -16.88 -12.27 -14.44
C VAL A 11 -17.97 -11.63 -13.58
N ALA A 12 -19.05 -12.37 -13.31
CA ALA A 12 -20.15 -11.88 -12.47
C ALA A 12 -19.66 -11.47 -11.08
N GLU A 13 -18.81 -12.29 -10.46
CA GLU A 13 -18.22 -12.02 -9.15
C GLU A 13 -17.27 -10.81 -9.18
N ALA A 14 -16.39 -10.73 -10.18
CA ALA A 14 -15.46 -9.60 -10.33
C ALA A 14 -16.21 -8.27 -10.52
N VAL A 15 -17.25 -8.27 -11.35
CA VAL A 15 -18.10 -7.10 -11.60
C VAL A 15 -18.90 -6.72 -10.36
N ARG A 16 -19.47 -7.70 -9.65
CA ARG A 16 -20.26 -7.48 -8.42
C ARG A 16 -19.45 -6.76 -7.34
N MET A 17 -18.20 -7.18 -7.14
CA MET A 17 -17.29 -6.65 -6.11
C MET A 17 -16.76 -5.25 -6.44
N ALA A 18 -16.75 -4.86 -7.72
CA ALA A 18 -16.26 -3.55 -8.13
C ALA A 18 -17.24 -2.40 -7.75
N PRO A 19 -16.76 -1.21 -7.34
CA PRO A 19 -17.62 -0.05 -7.13
C PRO A 19 -18.29 0.42 -8.42
N ASN A 20 -19.57 0.78 -8.33
CA ASN A 20 -20.41 1.14 -9.49
C ASN A 20 -19.81 2.26 -10.35
N TRP A 21 -19.38 3.34 -9.71
CA TRP A 21 -19.01 4.61 -10.34
C TRP A 21 -17.50 4.86 -10.36
N LYS A 22 -16.68 3.79 -10.40
CA LYS A 22 -15.25 3.96 -10.69
C LYS A 22 -15.08 4.67 -12.03
N ILE A 23 -14.16 5.62 -12.09
CA ILE A 23 -13.86 6.37 -13.31
C ILE A 23 -13.38 5.39 -14.40
N PRO A 24 -13.98 5.41 -15.60
CA PRO A 24 -13.62 4.52 -16.69
C PRO A 24 -12.30 4.96 -17.32
N GLY A 25 -11.68 4.03 -18.06
CA GLY A 25 -10.54 4.37 -18.93
C GLY A 25 -11.06 4.80 -20.30
N LEU A 26 -10.26 4.48 -21.34
CA LEU A 26 -10.62 4.76 -22.73
C LEU A 26 -11.85 4.00 -23.24
N ASP A 27 -12.33 2.99 -22.50
CA ASP A 27 -13.55 2.25 -22.82
C ASP A 27 -14.84 2.98 -22.42
N GLY A 28 -14.75 4.06 -21.63
CA GLY A 28 -15.91 4.86 -21.20
C GLY A 28 -16.94 4.11 -20.36
N LEU A 29 -16.63 2.88 -19.93
CA LEU A 29 -17.58 1.97 -19.31
C LEU A 29 -17.47 1.97 -17.80
N HIS A 30 -18.56 2.27 -17.09
CA HIS A 30 -18.65 2.07 -15.64
C HIS A 30 -19.04 0.64 -15.28
N HIS A 31 -18.54 0.14 -14.14
CA HIS A 31 -18.94 -1.18 -13.63
C HIS A 31 -20.45 -1.27 -13.33
N TYR A 32 -21.11 -0.13 -13.05
CA TYR A 32 -22.58 -0.06 -12.91
C TYR A 32 -23.30 -0.75 -14.07
N TRP A 33 -22.89 -0.47 -15.31
CA TRP A 33 -23.51 -1.04 -16.51
C TRP A 33 -23.22 -2.54 -16.63
N LEU A 34 -22.00 -2.97 -16.31
CA LEU A 34 -21.65 -4.39 -16.31
C LEU A 34 -22.43 -5.19 -15.26
N LYS A 35 -22.83 -4.57 -14.14
CA LYS A 35 -23.70 -5.22 -13.14
C LYS A 35 -25.12 -5.43 -13.67
N GLY A 36 -25.63 -4.50 -14.49
CA GLY A 36 -26.95 -4.61 -15.10
C GLY A 36 -26.98 -5.53 -16.33
N PHE A 37 -25.92 -5.52 -17.13
CA PHE A 37 -25.84 -6.26 -18.40
C PHE A 37 -25.29 -7.68 -18.24
N VAL A 38 -25.95 -8.50 -17.42
CA VAL A 38 -25.51 -9.88 -17.13
C VAL A 38 -25.33 -10.75 -18.38
N VAL A 39 -26.06 -10.46 -19.46
CA VAL A 39 -25.96 -11.17 -20.75
C VAL A 39 -24.56 -11.05 -21.36
N CYS A 40 -23.81 -9.97 -21.07
CA CYS A 40 -22.46 -9.80 -21.62
C CYS A 40 -21.41 -10.64 -20.89
N HIS A 41 -21.70 -11.19 -19.69
CA HIS A 41 -20.70 -11.90 -18.88
C HIS A 41 -20.18 -13.16 -19.56
N ALA A 42 -21.04 -13.90 -20.27
CA ALA A 42 -20.64 -15.09 -21.03
C ALA A 42 -19.69 -14.74 -22.19
N VAL A 43 -19.98 -13.63 -22.89
CA VAL A 43 -19.12 -13.15 -23.98
C VAL A 43 -17.78 -12.66 -23.43
N LEU A 44 -17.79 -11.89 -22.34
CA LEU A 44 -16.57 -11.42 -21.68
C LEU A 44 -15.71 -12.58 -21.19
N ALA A 45 -16.29 -13.60 -20.56
CA ALA A 45 -15.55 -14.76 -20.08
C ALA A 45 -14.82 -15.48 -21.24
N ARG A 46 -15.51 -15.72 -22.36
CA ARG A 46 -14.91 -16.31 -23.56
C ARG A 46 -13.79 -15.44 -24.12
N GLN A 47 -14.01 -14.14 -24.26
CA GLN A 47 -13.00 -13.21 -24.79
C GLN A 47 -11.78 -13.07 -23.86
N PHE A 48 -12.01 -13.12 -22.55
CA PHE A 48 -10.93 -13.15 -21.56
C PHE A 48 -10.12 -14.43 -21.63
N GLN A 49 -10.77 -15.58 -21.81
CA GLN A 49 -10.08 -16.85 -22.01
C GLN A 49 -9.26 -16.82 -23.31
N GLU A 50 -9.85 -16.38 -24.42
CA GLU A 50 -9.14 -16.23 -25.70
C GLU A 50 -7.92 -15.31 -25.57
N ALA A 51 -8.05 -14.18 -24.85
CA ALA A 51 -6.95 -13.26 -24.61
C ALA A 51 -5.80 -13.90 -23.79
N LEU A 52 -6.14 -14.73 -22.78
CA LEU A 52 -5.16 -15.49 -22.02
C LEU A 52 -4.44 -16.53 -22.89
N ASP A 53 -5.19 -17.32 -23.66
CA ASP A 53 -4.65 -18.41 -24.47
C ASP A 53 -3.72 -17.88 -25.57
N GLN A 54 -4.13 -16.78 -26.23
CA GLN A 54 -3.37 -16.10 -27.26
C GLN A 54 -2.26 -15.19 -26.69
N LYS A 55 -2.23 -14.96 -25.37
CA LYS A 55 -1.35 -14.00 -24.68
C LYS A 55 -1.39 -12.60 -25.31
N SER A 56 -2.56 -12.16 -25.75
CA SER A 56 -2.69 -10.90 -26.50
C SER A 56 -3.94 -10.15 -26.08
N LEU A 57 -3.83 -8.83 -26.03
CA LEU A 57 -4.93 -7.93 -25.73
C LEU A 57 -4.80 -6.68 -26.62
N PRO A 58 -5.91 -6.12 -27.14
CA PRO A 58 -5.87 -4.85 -27.85
C PRO A 58 -5.24 -3.74 -27.00
N SER A 59 -4.43 -2.89 -27.64
CA SER A 59 -3.70 -1.79 -26.98
C SER A 59 -4.62 -0.81 -26.26
N LEU A 60 -5.87 -0.69 -26.71
CA LEU A 60 -6.92 0.09 -26.05
C LEU A 60 -7.08 -0.32 -24.58
N PHE A 61 -7.02 -1.62 -24.27
CA PHE A 61 -7.24 -2.14 -22.92
C PHE A 61 -5.99 -2.04 -22.04
N THR A 62 -4.81 -1.93 -22.63
CA THR A 62 -3.53 -1.76 -21.93
C THR A 62 -3.11 -0.29 -21.81
N THR A 63 -3.98 0.64 -22.23
CA THR A 63 -3.72 2.08 -22.19
C THR A 63 -4.59 2.76 -21.14
N GLY A 64 -3.95 3.42 -20.17
CA GLY A 64 -4.64 4.19 -19.12
C GLY A 64 -4.70 5.69 -19.41
N ILE A 65 -5.58 6.38 -18.68
CA ILE A 65 -5.61 7.84 -18.63
C ILE A 65 -5.08 8.26 -17.26
N THR A 66 -3.98 9.01 -17.22
CA THR A 66 -3.37 9.47 -15.97
C THR A 66 -3.77 10.91 -15.68
N HIS A 67 -4.46 11.10 -14.55
CA HIS A 67 -4.76 12.40 -13.99
C HIS A 67 -3.73 12.77 -12.93
N LEU A 68 -3.21 13.99 -12.98
CA LEU A 68 -2.28 14.50 -11.97
C LEU A 68 -3.06 15.19 -10.86
N VAL A 69 -3.14 14.55 -9.69
CA VAL A 69 -3.84 15.09 -8.52
C VAL A 69 -2.83 15.73 -7.57
N PRO A 70 -2.97 17.02 -7.22
CA PRO A 70 -2.07 17.68 -6.28
C PRO A 70 -2.18 17.09 -4.86
N LYS A 71 -1.07 16.95 -4.14
CA LYS A 71 -1.08 16.65 -2.70
C LYS A 71 -1.62 17.82 -1.89
N ASP A 72 -1.24 19.04 -2.30
CA ASP A 72 -1.66 20.32 -1.73
C ASP A 72 -2.17 21.17 -2.89
N TRP A 73 -3.40 21.70 -2.79
CA TRP A 73 -4.09 22.38 -3.89
C TRP A 73 -3.35 23.59 -4.47
N ASP A 74 -2.42 24.18 -3.70
CA ASP A 74 -1.66 25.38 -4.10
C ASP A 74 -0.24 25.09 -4.61
N SER A 75 0.12 23.81 -4.82
CA SER A 75 1.49 23.47 -5.20
C SER A 75 1.74 23.51 -6.70
N THR A 76 2.77 24.25 -7.12
CA THR A 76 3.29 24.25 -8.50
C THR A 76 4.41 23.23 -8.74
N ASP A 77 4.86 22.52 -7.70
CA ASP A 77 5.94 21.53 -7.80
C ASP A 77 5.40 20.19 -8.32
N PRO A 78 5.86 19.69 -9.50
CA PRO A 78 5.43 18.40 -10.04
C PRO A 78 5.68 17.21 -9.09
N SER A 79 6.67 17.29 -8.20
CA SER A 79 6.99 16.25 -7.22
C SER A 79 5.87 16.05 -6.17
N LYS A 80 5.01 17.06 -6.01
CA LYS A 80 3.86 17.06 -5.12
C LYS A 80 2.58 16.60 -5.79
N TYR A 81 2.60 16.21 -7.05
CA TYR A 81 1.45 15.58 -7.71
C TYR A 81 1.50 14.06 -7.58
N ARG A 82 0.32 13.44 -7.46
CA ARG A 82 0.12 12.00 -7.51
C ARG A 82 -0.52 11.65 -8.86
N PRO A 83 0.14 10.83 -9.70
CA PRO A 83 -0.50 10.31 -10.88
C PRO A 83 -1.54 9.27 -10.45
N ILE A 84 -2.81 9.48 -10.82
CA ILE A 84 -3.89 8.50 -10.66
C ILE A 84 -4.27 8.02 -12.05
N MET A 85 -4.14 6.71 -12.28
CA MET A 85 -4.41 6.12 -13.58
C MET A 85 -5.79 5.48 -13.64
N CYS A 86 -6.63 5.99 -14.52
CA CYS A 86 -7.91 5.40 -14.88
C CYS A 86 -7.69 4.38 -16.00
N LEU A 87 -7.64 3.10 -15.59
CA LEU A 87 -7.56 1.98 -16.52
C LEU A 87 -8.94 1.61 -17.09
N PRO A 88 -8.98 1.02 -18.30
CA PRO A 88 -10.21 0.46 -18.87
C PRO A 88 -10.88 -0.51 -17.90
N THR A 89 -12.19 -0.40 -17.76
CA THR A 89 -13.01 -1.23 -16.88
C THR A 89 -12.99 -2.70 -17.30
N ILE A 90 -12.96 -2.98 -18.60
CA ILE A 90 -12.81 -4.36 -19.11
C ILE A 90 -11.47 -4.96 -18.66
N TYR A 91 -10.37 -4.20 -18.77
CA TYR A 91 -9.04 -4.62 -18.31
C TYR A 91 -9.03 -4.87 -16.80
N LYS A 92 -9.58 -3.95 -16.00
CA LYS A 92 -9.67 -4.09 -14.53
C LYS A 92 -10.51 -5.32 -14.12
N THR A 93 -11.54 -5.66 -14.89
CA THR A 93 -12.35 -6.85 -14.64
C THR A 93 -11.51 -8.12 -14.84
N LEU A 94 -10.77 -8.20 -15.95
CA LEU A 94 -9.86 -9.32 -16.22
C LEU A 94 -8.76 -9.43 -15.16
N THR A 95 -8.06 -8.34 -14.85
CA THR A 95 -6.98 -8.36 -13.84
C THR A 95 -7.50 -8.65 -12.43
N SER A 96 -8.74 -8.29 -12.11
CA SER A 96 -9.40 -8.69 -10.86
C SER A 96 -9.58 -10.20 -10.76
N ILE A 97 -10.05 -10.85 -11.84
CA ILE A 97 -10.17 -12.32 -11.91
C ILE A 97 -8.79 -12.97 -11.71
N LEU A 98 -7.77 -12.50 -12.44
CA LEU A 98 -6.41 -13.02 -12.31
C LEU A 98 -5.83 -12.79 -10.90
N SER A 99 -6.07 -11.61 -10.31
CA SER A 99 -5.67 -11.28 -8.94
C SER A 99 -6.29 -12.23 -7.93
N ALA A 100 -7.58 -12.57 -8.07
CA ALA A 100 -8.24 -13.55 -7.21
C ALA A 100 -7.64 -14.95 -7.35
N ARG A 101 -7.33 -15.39 -8.58
CA ARG A 101 -6.71 -16.71 -8.85
C ARG A 101 -5.28 -16.78 -8.27
N ILE A 102 -4.47 -15.75 -8.48
CA ILE A 102 -3.11 -15.65 -7.92
C ILE A 102 -3.18 -15.63 -6.39
N THR A 103 -4.05 -14.79 -5.82
CA THR A 103 -4.20 -14.69 -4.36
C THR A 103 -4.61 -16.02 -3.73
N ARG A 104 -5.50 -16.78 -4.37
CA ARG A 104 -5.87 -18.13 -3.92
C ARG A 104 -4.68 -19.08 -3.92
N HIS A 105 -3.88 -19.09 -4.98
CA HIS A 105 -2.66 -19.89 -5.06
C HIS A 105 -1.65 -19.52 -3.95
N LEU A 106 -1.43 -18.23 -3.72
CA LEU A 106 -0.52 -17.74 -2.67
C LEU A 106 -0.97 -18.14 -1.27
N ASN A 107 -2.27 -18.01 -0.98
CA ASN A 107 -2.85 -18.36 0.32
C ASN A 107 -2.80 -19.86 0.59
N SER A 108 -3.16 -20.67 -0.41
CA SER A 108 -3.19 -22.14 -0.29
C SER A 108 -1.80 -22.72 0.00
N ASN A 109 -0.75 -22.04 -0.48
CA ASN A 109 0.64 -22.46 -0.31
C ASN A 109 1.39 -21.67 0.78
N GLN A 110 0.71 -20.80 1.55
CA GLN A 110 1.29 -19.98 2.62
C GLN A 110 2.57 -19.21 2.20
N VAL A 111 2.55 -18.65 0.98
CA VAL A 111 3.74 -18.06 0.33
C VAL A 111 4.16 -16.73 0.95
N MET A 112 3.19 -15.95 1.43
CA MET A 112 3.44 -14.60 1.94
C MET A 112 3.99 -14.65 3.37
N SER A 113 5.05 -13.89 3.62
CA SER A 113 5.58 -13.73 4.98
C SER A 113 4.51 -13.19 5.93
N ARG A 114 4.54 -13.64 7.18
CA ARG A 114 3.63 -13.17 8.24
C ARG A 114 3.84 -11.69 8.56
N ALA A 115 5.03 -11.15 8.31
CA ALA A 115 5.39 -9.75 8.49
C ALA A 115 4.87 -8.84 7.36
N GLN A 116 4.39 -9.43 6.26
CA GLN A 116 3.71 -8.73 5.18
C GLN A 116 2.20 -8.67 5.46
N ASN A 117 1.77 -7.54 6.02
CA ASN A 117 0.36 -7.28 6.31
C ASN A 117 -0.36 -6.57 5.15
N GLY A 118 0.35 -6.16 4.10
CA GLY A 118 -0.22 -5.57 2.89
C GLY A 118 -0.98 -6.58 2.05
N CYS A 119 -2.15 -6.19 1.55
CA CYS A 119 -2.97 -6.95 0.61
C CYS A 119 -3.31 -8.39 1.08
N ARG A 120 -3.26 -8.65 2.39
CA ARG A 120 -3.57 -9.94 2.99
C ARG A 120 -5.05 -9.99 3.40
N GLY A 121 -5.81 -10.86 2.74
CA GLY A 121 -7.21 -11.12 3.11
C GLY A 121 -7.34 -11.64 4.55
N GLY A 122 -8.41 -11.25 5.25
CA GLY A 122 -8.70 -11.70 6.62
C GLY A 122 -7.81 -11.10 7.73
N GLY A 123 -6.84 -10.25 7.38
CA GLY A 123 -6.03 -9.51 8.37
C GLY A 123 -6.75 -8.28 8.94
N ARG A 124 -6.25 -7.73 10.05
CA ARG A 124 -6.77 -6.47 10.63
C ARG A 124 -6.17 -5.21 9.99
N GLY A 125 -5.69 -5.33 8.75
CA GLY A 125 -5.01 -4.27 8.00
C GLY A 125 -3.83 -3.67 8.77
N THR A 126 -3.75 -2.35 8.78
CA THR A 126 -2.68 -1.58 9.44
C THR A 126 -2.73 -1.64 10.97
N LYS A 127 -3.85 -2.02 11.59
CA LYS A 127 -3.96 -2.11 13.06
C LYS A 127 -3.08 -3.21 13.64
N GLU A 128 -2.92 -4.32 12.93
CA GLU A 128 -2.12 -5.47 13.39
C GLU A 128 -0.63 -5.12 13.57
N PRO A 129 0.09 -4.57 12.57
CA PRO A 129 1.50 -4.18 12.77
C PRO A 129 1.63 -3.04 13.79
N LEU A 130 0.69 -2.09 13.84
CA LEU A 130 0.68 -1.01 14.84
C LEU A 130 0.53 -1.54 16.27
N LEU A 131 -0.30 -2.57 16.49
CA LEU A 131 -0.48 -3.20 17.81
C LEU A 131 0.79 -3.91 18.26
N ILE A 132 1.42 -4.67 17.37
CA ILE A 132 2.68 -5.38 17.69
C ILE A 132 3.78 -4.37 18.01
N ASP A 133 3.90 -3.31 17.20
CA ASP A 133 4.84 -2.22 17.43
C ASP A 133 4.62 -1.52 18.77
N ALA A 134 3.36 -1.21 19.11
CA ALA A 134 3.01 -0.62 20.41
C ALA A 134 3.37 -1.55 21.58
N VAL A 135 3.22 -2.87 21.42
CA VAL A 135 3.63 -3.86 22.43
C VAL A 135 5.15 -3.89 22.57
N ILE A 136 5.90 -3.88 21.46
CA ILE A 136 7.37 -3.79 21.47
C ILE A 136 7.81 -2.54 22.24
N GLY A 137 7.25 -1.38 21.91
CA GLY A 137 7.54 -0.11 22.59
C GLY A 137 7.29 -0.16 24.10
N LYS A 138 6.13 -0.72 24.51
CA LYS A 138 5.78 -0.89 25.94
C LYS A 138 6.76 -1.81 26.66
N VAL A 139 7.15 -2.94 26.05
CA VAL A 139 8.13 -3.88 26.63
C VAL A 139 9.50 -3.24 26.76
N VAL A 140 9.94 -2.48 25.75
CA VAL A 140 11.22 -1.78 25.74
C VAL A 140 11.30 -0.76 26.87
N LYS A 141 10.27 0.08 27.05
CA LYS A 141 10.19 1.05 28.15
C LYS A 141 10.12 0.36 29.51
N ARG A 142 9.18 -0.56 29.70
CA ARG A 142 8.93 -1.21 31.01
C ARG A 142 10.13 -2.00 31.51
N ASN A 143 10.77 -2.76 30.62
CA ASN A 143 11.87 -3.65 30.98
C ASN A 143 13.24 -3.02 30.78
N ARG A 144 13.31 -1.72 30.47
CA ARG A 144 14.55 -0.96 30.21
C ARG A 144 15.47 -1.69 29.23
N ARG A 145 14.92 -2.14 28.10
CA ARG A 145 15.67 -2.89 27.08
C ARG A 145 16.20 -1.96 26.01
N ASN A 146 17.19 -2.44 25.28
CA ASN A 146 17.69 -1.76 24.09
C ASN A 146 16.85 -2.17 22.88
N LEU A 147 16.63 -1.21 21.97
CA LEU A 147 15.97 -1.40 20.69
C LEU A 147 16.67 -0.50 19.66
N SER A 148 16.80 -0.98 18.43
CA SER A 148 17.12 -0.15 17.28
C SER A 148 16.12 -0.48 16.19
N ALA A 149 15.45 0.53 15.65
CA ALA A 149 14.41 0.35 14.65
C ALA A 149 14.63 1.30 13.49
N ALA A 150 14.25 0.89 12.28
CA ALA A 150 14.33 1.72 11.08
C ALA A 150 13.01 1.68 10.31
N TRP A 151 12.52 2.84 9.89
CA TRP A 151 11.45 2.94 8.92
C TRP A 151 12.06 3.05 7.53
N ILE A 152 11.59 2.21 6.61
CA ILE A 152 12.07 2.13 5.23
C ILE A 152 10.98 2.66 4.30
N GLY A 153 11.35 3.57 3.40
CA GLY A 153 10.46 4.10 2.38
C GLY A 153 11.12 4.09 1.02
N TYR A 154 10.44 3.55 0.00
CA TYR A 154 10.91 3.62 -1.39
C TYR A 154 10.50 4.93 -2.07
N LYS A 155 11.36 5.41 -2.98
CA LYS A 155 11.01 6.51 -3.88
C LYS A 155 10.05 6.00 -4.94
N LYS A 156 8.88 6.66 -5.09
CA LYS A 156 7.83 6.32 -6.08
C LYS A 156 7.65 4.80 -6.26
N ALA A 157 7.31 4.11 -5.17
CA ALA A 157 7.44 2.66 -5.07
C ALA A 157 6.75 1.88 -6.20
N PHE A 158 5.48 2.20 -6.49
CA PHE A 158 4.72 1.57 -7.59
C PHE A 158 5.31 1.89 -8.97
N ASP A 159 5.86 3.08 -9.17
CA ASP A 159 6.42 3.52 -10.47
C ASP A 159 7.84 2.99 -10.71
N SER A 160 8.49 2.44 -9.68
CA SER A 160 9.93 2.14 -9.71
C SER A 160 10.25 0.66 -9.89
N VAL A 161 9.27 -0.24 -9.84
CA VAL A 161 9.53 -1.68 -9.97
C VAL A 161 9.87 -2.03 -11.43
N PRO A 162 11.04 -2.63 -11.73
CA PRO A 162 11.34 -3.07 -13.10
C PRO A 162 10.39 -4.17 -13.59
N HIS A 163 9.97 -4.10 -14.85
CA HIS A 163 9.14 -5.16 -15.47
C HIS A 163 9.86 -6.52 -15.49
N THR A 164 11.18 -6.53 -15.66
CA THR A 164 12.00 -7.75 -15.58
C THR A 164 11.91 -8.41 -14.21
N TRP A 165 11.91 -7.63 -13.13
CA TRP A 165 11.73 -8.13 -11.78
C TRP A 165 10.30 -8.64 -11.54
N LEU A 166 9.29 -7.90 -12.01
CA LEU A 166 7.89 -8.32 -11.91
C LEU A 166 7.62 -9.67 -12.56
N GLY A 167 8.16 -9.92 -13.75
CA GLY A 167 8.08 -11.22 -14.42
C GLY A 167 8.80 -12.33 -13.65
N ARG A 168 10.01 -12.05 -13.14
CA ARG A 168 10.79 -13.00 -12.34
C ARG A 168 10.10 -13.36 -11.02
N VAL A 169 9.40 -12.41 -10.41
CA VAL A 169 8.64 -12.62 -9.16
C VAL A 169 7.49 -13.60 -9.38
N LEU A 170 6.74 -13.48 -10.48
CA LEU A 170 5.66 -14.43 -10.79
C LEU A 170 6.22 -15.85 -11.01
N GLU A 171 7.38 -15.96 -11.64
CA GLU A 171 8.10 -17.23 -11.79
C GLU A 171 8.53 -17.84 -10.46
N LEU A 172 9.15 -17.02 -9.59
CA LEU A 172 9.62 -17.44 -8.27
C LEU A 172 8.49 -18.07 -7.44
N TYR A 173 7.28 -17.51 -7.56
CA TYR A 173 6.11 -17.98 -6.83
C TYR A 173 5.25 -19.01 -7.57
N LYS A 174 5.78 -19.59 -8.66
CA LYS A 174 5.13 -20.67 -9.42
C LYS A 174 3.72 -20.31 -9.89
N VAL A 175 3.54 -19.06 -10.31
CA VAL A 175 2.35 -18.62 -11.05
C VAL A 175 2.33 -19.33 -12.40
N ASP A 176 1.14 -19.67 -12.87
CA ASP A 176 0.91 -20.37 -14.12
C ASP A 176 1.61 -19.68 -15.31
N CYS A 177 2.17 -20.47 -16.23
CA CYS A 177 2.96 -19.94 -17.34
C CYS A 177 2.12 -19.10 -18.31
N THR A 178 0.89 -19.51 -18.60
CA THR A 178 -0.02 -18.75 -19.48
C THR A 178 -0.32 -17.38 -18.88
N VAL A 179 -0.61 -17.31 -17.57
CA VAL A 179 -0.82 -16.04 -16.86
C VAL A 179 0.44 -15.17 -16.88
N ARG A 180 1.62 -15.76 -16.63
CA ARG A 180 2.90 -15.04 -16.67
C ARG A 180 3.16 -14.42 -18.04
N ASP A 181 2.99 -15.20 -19.09
CA ASP A 181 3.23 -14.78 -20.46
C ASP A 181 2.24 -13.69 -20.88
N PHE A 182 0.96 -13.86 -20.57
CA PHE A 182 -0.07 -12.85 -20.80
C PHE A 182 0.27 -11.52 -20.11
N LEU A 183 0.58 -11.56 -18.81
CA LEU A 183 0.96 -10.35 -18.06
C LEU A 183 2.24 -9.72 -18.60
N GLY A 184 3.21 -10.53 -19.05
CA GLY A 184 4.42 -10.08 -19.72
C GLY A 184 4.12 -9.31 -21.01
N GLN A 185 3.20 -9.82 -21.84
CA GLN A 185 2.76 -9.16 -23.07
C GLN A 185 2.01 -7.85 -22.77
N CYS A 186 1.08 -7.86 -21.81
CA CYS A 186 0.40 -6.65 -21.36
C CYS A 186 1.41 -5.58 -20.90
N MET A 187 2.36 -5.94 -20.04
CA MET A 187 3.43 -5.03 -19.58
C MET A 187 4.23 -4.43 -20.73
N GLY A 188 4.45 -5.19 -21.81
CA GLY A 188 5.13 -4.72 -23.01
C GLY A 188 4.36 -3.62 -23.75
N GLN A 189 3.02 -3.62 -23.63
CA GLN A 189 2.09 -2.72 -24.32
C GLN A 189 1.53 -1.61 -23.42
N TRP A 190 1.90 -1.57 -22.14
CA TRP A 190 1.41 -0.56 -21.21
C TRP A 190 1.77 0.85 -21.67
N SER A 191 0.75 1.69 -21.78
CA SER A 191 0.91 3.10 -22.11
C SER A 191 -0.08 3.96 -21.35
N THR A 192 0.18 5.27 -21.28
CA THR A 192 -0.72 6.22 -20.66
C THR A 192 -0.83 7.49 -21.48
N ILE A 193 -2.00 8.11 -21.39
CA ILE A 193 -2.25 9.48 -21.85
C ILE A 193 -2.29 10.37 -20.61
N LEU A 194 -1.58 11.50 -20.61
CA LEU A 194 -1.62 12.46 -19.51
C LEU A 194 -2.78 13.43 -19.71
N CYS A 195 -3.54 13.67 -18.64
CA CYS A 195 -4.61 14.67 -18.61
C CYS A 195 -4.40 15.62 -17.44
N HIS A 196 -4.36 16.91 -17.72
CA HIS A 196 -4.39 17.96 -16.70
C HIS A 196 -5.84 18.15 -16.20
N LEU A 197 -6.03 18.47 -14.92
CA LEU A 197 -7.37 18.70 -14.38
C LEU A 197 -8.03 19.90 -15.08
N GLY A 198 -9.22 19.72 -15.63
CA GLY A 198 -10.02 20.79 -16.24
C GLY A 198 -9.82 20.98 -17.74
N GLU A 199 -8.83 20.33 -18.37
CA GLU A 199 -8.65 20.33 -19.81
C GLU A 199 -9.34 19.13 -20.46
N ARG A 200 -9.93 19.33 -21.65
CA ARG A 200 -10.34 18.21 -22.51
C ARG A 200 -9.09 17.40 -22.86
N MET A 201 -9.24 16.08 -22.99
CA MET A 201 -8.15 15.17 -23.36
C MET A 201 -7.27 15.81 -24.43
N MET A 202 -6.00 16.05 -24.09
CA MET A 202 -5.00 16.47 -25.07
C MET A 202 -5.02 15.42 -26.19
N ALA A 203 -5.01 15.90 -27.44
CA ALA A 203 -5.22 15.09 -28.64
C ALA A 203 -4.43 13.77 -28.59
N ALA A 204 -5.03 12.71 -29.15
CA ALA A 204 -4.69 11.28 -29.07
C ALA A 204 -3.26 10.88 -29.52
N GLU A 205 -2.32 11.81 -29.69
CA GLU A 205 -0.99 11.57 -30.25
C GLU A 205 0.11 11.35 -29.20
N ASN A 206 -0.12 11.71 -27.93
CA ASN A 206 0.92 11.63 -26.89
C ASN A 206 0.78 10.38 -25.99
N HIS A 207 0.87 9.19 -26.57
CA HIS A 207 0.98 7.95 -25.80
C HIS A 207 2.37 7.84 -25.15
N ILE A 208 2.41 7.85 -23.82
CA ILE A 208 3.64 7.62 -23.05
C ILE A 208 3.73 6.13 -22.71
N ARG A 209 4.73 5.46 -23.27
CA ARG A 209 4.99 4.05 -22.97
C ARG A 209 5.55 3.89 -21.56
N ILE A 210 4.98 2.96 -20.80
CA ILE A 210 5.43 2.63 -19.46
C ILE A 210 6.47 1.53 -19.55
N ARG A 211 7.71 1.86 -19.18
CA ARG A 211 8.84 0.92 -19.21
C ARG A 211 9.20 0.38 -17.83
N ARG A 212 8.59 0.94 -16.79
CA ARG A 212 8.87 0.66 -15.39
C ARG A 212 7.64 0.97 -14.55
N GLY A 213 7.45 0.18 -13.50
CA GLY A 213 6.39 0.33 -12.54
C GLY A 213 5.22 -0.62 -12.80
N ILE A 214 4.19 -0.42 -12.01
CA ILE A 214 2.90 -1.11 -12.07
C ILE A 214 1.80 -0.08 -11.99
N PHE A 215 0.66 -0.37 -12.62
CA PHE A 215 -0.45 0.56 -12.63
C PHE A 215 -1.02 0.83 -11.23
N GLN A 216 -1.08 2.09 -10.84
CA GLN A 216 -1.76 2.53 -9.62
C GLN A 216 -3.27 2.56 -9.92
N ASP A 217 -4.08 1.84 -9.13
CA ASP A 217 -5.54 1.57 -9.32
C ASP A 217 -5.92 0.32 -10.15
N ASP A 218 -4.96 -0.53 -10.49
CA ASP A 218 -5.27 -1.89 -10.96
C ASP A 218 -5.54 -2.86 -9.79
N CYS A 219 -6.36 -3.88 -10.02
CA CYS A 219 -6.71 -4.89 -9.00
C CYS A 219 -5.58 -5.90 -8.72
N LEU A 220 -4.70 -6.15 -9.69
CA LEU A 220 -3.57 -7.07 -9.53
C LEU A 220 -2.32 -6.37 -8.97
N SER A 221 -2.12 -5.09 -9.32
CA SER A 221 -0.95 -4.32 -8.90
C SER A 221 -0.61 -4.39 -7.40
N PRO A 222 -1.55 -4.27 -6.44
CA PRO A 222 -1.22 -4.28 -5.01
C PRO A 222 -0.59 -5.59 -4.55
N ILE A 223 -1.14 -6.74 -4.96
CA ILE A 223 -0.58 -8.04 -4.59
C ILE A 223 0.73 -8.29 -5.33
N TRP A 224 0.83 -7.88 -6.60
CA TRP A 224 2.06 -8.01 -7.39
C TRP A 224 3.21 -7.20 -6.78
N PHE A 225 2.92 -6.01 -6.26
CA PHE A 225 3.87 -5.21 -5.49
C PHE A 225 4.30 -5.90 -4.19
N CYS A 226 3.36 -6.47 -3.43
CA CYS A 226 3.69 -7.16 -2.20
C CYS A 226 4.58 -8.37 -2.47
N LEU A 227 4.33 -9.10 -3.56
CA LEU A 227 5.17 -10.22 -3.99
C LEU A 227 6.58 -9.78 -4.37
N SER A 228 6.73 -8.60 -5.00
CA SER A 228 8.04 -8.11 -5.44
C SER A 228 8.99 -7.83 -4.28
N LEU A 229 8.44 -7.59 -3.09
CA LEU A 229 9.19 -7.31 -1.85
C LEU A 229 9.19 -8.49 -0.87
N ASN A 230 8.37 -9.52 -1.08
CA ASN A 230 8.32 -10.68 -0.19
C ASN A 230 9.66 -11.47 -0.07
N PRO A 231 10.56 -11.51 -1.09
CA PRO A 231 11.89 -12.12 -0.91
C PRO A 231 12.74 -11.38 0.11
N LEU A 232 12.60 -10.06 0.23
CA LEU A 232 13.29 -9.28 1.27
C LEU A 232 12.87 -9.75 2.67
N SER A 233 11.58 -9.99 2.88
CA SER A 233 11.09 -10.54 4.16
C SER A 233 11.77 -11.86 4.51
N THR A 234 11.94 -12.73 3.52
CA THR A 234 12.63 -14.03 3.70
C THR A 234 14.11 -13.84 4.07
N LEU A 235 14.81 -12.92 3.42
CA LEU A 235 16.21 -12.62 3.73
C LEU A 235 16.36 -12.02 5.14
N LEU A 236 15.48 -11.10 5.52
CA LEU A 236 15.50 -10.47 6.84
C LEU A 236 15.21 -11.47 7.95
N GLU A 237 14.22 -12.35 7.77
CA GLU A 237 13.90 -13.45 8.70
C GLU A 237 15.05 -14.47 8.78
N GLY A 238 15.70 -14.79 7.66
CA GLY A 238 16.85 -15.69 7.58
C GLY A 238 18.14 -15.15 8.20
N SER A 239 18.27 -13.83 8.40
CA SER A 239 19.44 -13.21 9.01
C SER A 239 19.71 -13.64 10.46
N GLY A 240 18.70 -14.21 11.13
CA GLY A 240 18.78 -14.53 12.56
C GLY A 240 18.84 -13.31 13.47
N ARG A 241 18.73 -12.08 12.95
CA ARG A 241 18.63 -10.85 13.74
C ARG A 241 17.17 -10.59 14.12
N GLY A 242 16.88 -9.46 14.77
CA GLY A 242 15.54 -9.10 15.21
C GLY A 242 15.43 -8.71 16.69
N PHE A 243 14.24 -8.26 17.07
CA PHE A 243 13.86 -8.01 18.46
C PHE A 243 13.04 -9.17 19.03
N GLN A 244 13.43 -9.69 20.19
CA GLN A 244 12.67 -10.73 20.90
C GLN A 244 11.78 -10.11 21.97
N LEU A 245 10.47 -10.37 21.94
CA LEU A 245 9.55 -9.89 22.99
C LEU A 245 9.83 -10.55 24.35
N ARG A 246 10.08 -11.87 24.36
CA ARG A 246 10.40 -12.67 25.55
C ARG A 246 11.63 -13.54 25.26
N LYS A 247 12.42 -13.86 26.29
CA LYS A 247 13.51 -14.84 26.18
C LYS A 247 12.96 -16.16 25.63
N GLY A 248 13.59 -16.69 24.57
CA GLY A 248 13.17 -17.92 23.88
C GLY A 248 11.95 -17.76 22.97
N GLY A 249 11.40 -16.55 22.83
CA GLY A 249 10.30 -16.27 21.90
C GLY A 249 10.77 -15.97 20.48
N THR A 250 9.81 -15.90 19.55
CA THR A 250 10.07 -15.55 18.15
C THR A 250 10.71 -14.16 18.03
N LYS A 251 11.73 -14.07 17.17
CA LYS A 251 12.36 -12.79 16.78
C LYS A 251 11.45 -12.07 15.80
N VAL A 252 11.14 -10.81 16.08
CA VAL A 252 10.49 -9.91 15.13
C VAL A 252 11.58 -9.14 14.41
N THR A 253 11.80 -9.43 13.13
CA THR A 253 12.83 -8.76 12.30
C THR A 253 12.28 -7.51 11.66
N HIS A 254 11.04 -7.57 11.18
CA HIS A 254 10.37 -6.45 10.54
C HIS A 254 8.84 -6.57 10.66
N LEU A 255 8.15 -5.44 10.49
CA LEU A 255 6.71 -5.33 10.31
C LEU A 255 6.48 -4.26 9.25
N PHE A 256 5.90 -4.63 8.11
CA PHE A 256 5.44 -3.70 7.07
C PHE A 256 6.35 -2.45 6.88
N TYR A 257 7.55 -2.66 6.34
CA TYR A 257 8.60 -1.64 6.11
C TYR A 257 9.27 -1.02 7.35
N LYS A 258 8.99 -1.51 8.56
CA LYS A 258 9.71 -1.14 9.78
C LYS A 258 10.59 -2.30 10.24
N LEU A 259 11.90 -2.09 10.36
CA LEU A 259 12.88 -3.06 10.84
C LEU A 259 13.05 -2.93 12.35
N PHE A 260 13.32 -4.05 13.04
CA PHE A 260 13.56 -4.11 14.48
C PHE A 260 14.81 -4.92 14.79
N ALA A 261 15.64 -4.41 15.69
CA ALA A 261 16.87 -5.05 16.13
C ALA A 261 17.13 -4.79 17.62
N SER A 262 17.87 -5.68 18.27
CA SER A 262 18.26 -5.53 19.68
C SER A 262 19.43 -4.57 19.90
N SER A 263 20.19 -4.23 18.85
CA SER A 263 21.38 -3.38 18.90
C SER A 263 21.57 -2.60 17.59
N ARG A 264 22.41 -1.56 17.63
CA ARG A 264 22.78 -0.77 16.45
C ARG A 264 23.45 -1.64 15.38
N SER A 265 24.38 -2.51 15.77
CA SER A 265 25.07 -3.42 14.85
C SER A 265 24.12 -4.35 14.11
N HIS A 266 23.18 -4.96 14.82
CA HIS A 266 22.16 -5.82 14.21
C HIS A 266 21.23 -5.05 13.28
N LEU A 267 20.91 -3.78 13.60
CA LEU A 267 20.13 -2.94 12.70
C LEU A 267 20.90 -2.64 11.42
N MET A 268 22.19 -2.32 11.52
CA MET A 268 23.05 -2.08 10.35
C MET A 268 23.09 -3.30 9.43
N GLU A 269 23.19 -4.51 9.97
CA GLU A 269 23.12 -5.74 9.17
C GLU A 269 21.78 -5.86 8.42
N LEU A 270 20.65 -5.60 9.10
CA LEU A 270 19.33 -5.63 8.44
C LEU A 270 19.18 -4.54 7.38
N LEU A 271 19.77 -3.35 7.61
CA LEU A 271 19.78 -2.26 6.64
C LEU A 271 20.64 -2.59 5.43
N ASN A 272 21.81 -3.22 5.61
CA ASN A 272 22.65 -3.67 4.51
C ASN A 272 21.93 -4.71 3.65
N ILE A 273 21.29 -5.72 4.25
CA ILE A 273 20.45 -6.69 3.52
C ILE A 273 19.36 -5.96 2.73
N THR A 274 18.72 -4.95 3.33
CA THR A 274 17.69 -4.15 2.66
C THR A 274 18.25 -3.37 1.48
N CYS A 275 19.41 -2.74 1.62
CA CYS A 275 20.08 -2.00 0.57
C CYS A 275 20.55 -2.92 -0.57
N ASP A 276 21.19 -4.04 -0.26
CA ASP A 276 21.68 -5.00 -1.25
C ASP A 276 20.54 -5.59 -2.08
N PHE A 277 19.44 -5.96 -1.40
CA PHE A 277 18.23 -6.40 -2.08
C PHE A 277 17.64 -5.29 -2.97
N SER A 278 17.53 -4.07 -2.43
CA SER A 278 16.97 -2.93 -3.15
C SER A 278 17.79 -2.59 -4.40
N ASN A 279 19.11 -2.63 -4.31
CA ASN A 279 20.04 -2.46 -5.44
C ASN A 279 19.87 -3.57 -6.47
N SER A 280 19.70 -4.82 -6.02
CA SER A 280 19.48 -5.98 -6.90
C SER A 280 18.20 -5.87 -7.73
N ILE A 281 17.13 -5.37 -7.11
CA ILE A 281 15.85 -5.12 -7.80
C ILE A 281 15.78 -3.71 -8.44
N ARG A 282 16.87 -2.95 -8.35
CA ARG A 282 17.04 -1.57 -8.83
C ARG A 282 16.02 -0.57 -8.27
N MET A 283 15.50 -0.78 -7.06
CA MET A 283 14.57 0.16 -6.43
C MET A 283 15.29 1.06 -5.43
N ASP A 284 15.12 2.37 -5.58
CA ASP A 284 15.83 3.34 -4.73
C ASP A 284 15.04 3.62 -3.43
N LEU A 285 15.77 3.64 -2.31
CA LEU A 285 15.26 4.12 -1.04
C LEU A 285 15.13 5.65 -1.10
N GLY A 286 14.02 6.18 -0.58
CA GLY A 286 13.84 7.61 -0.36
C GLY A 286 14.40 7.98 1.01
N THR A 287 15.57 8.60 1.05
CA THR A 287 16.24 9.03 2.29
C THR A 287 15.35 9.93 3.15
N ASP A 288 14.58 10.80 2.52
CA ASP A 288 13.56 11.68 3.13
C ASP A 288 12.43 10.93 3.83
N LYS A 289 12.20 9.68 3.44
CA LYS A 289 11.15 8.80 3.98
C LYS A 289 11.70 7.77 4.94
N CYS A 290 13.02 7.63 5.05
CA CYS A 290 13.64 6.71 5.98
C CYS A 290 13.97 7.43 7.27
N ALA A 291 13.86 6.72 8.39
CA ALA A 291 14.29 7.24 9.69
C ALA A 291 14.78 6.08 10.56
N VAL A 292 15.68 6.37 11.50
CA VAL A 292 16.15 5.40 12.48
C VAL A 292 15.87 5.91 13.89
N LEU A 293 15.55 4.98 14.79
CA LEU A 293 15.41 5.23 16.21
C LEU A 293 16.28 4.26 16.99
N HIS A 294 17.10 4.80 17.89
CA HIS A 294 17.86 4.03 18.86
C HIS A 294 17.31 4.26 20.27
N VAL A 295 17.15 3.17 21.00
CA VAL A 295 16.66 3.17 22.38
C VAL A 295 17.66 2.39 23.23
N GLU A 296 18.16 3.04 24.28
CA GLU A 296 19.06 2.44 25.26
C GLU A 296 18.41 2.48 26.64
N ARG A 297 18.35 1.31 27.30
CA ARG A 297 17.74 1.17 28.62
C ARG A 297 16.32 1.77 28.73
N GLY A 298 15.54 1.68 27.64
CA GLY A 298 14.16 2.18 27.57
C GLY A 298 14.02 3.68 27.31
N ARG A 299 15.10 4.42 27.01
CA ARG A 299 15.09 5.84 26.64
C ARG A 299 15.68 6.05 25.25
N VAL A 300 15.19 7.05 24.52
CA VAL A 300 15.74 7.39 23.20
C VAL A 300 17.20 7.82 23.38
N ALA A 301 18.08 7.23 22.59
CA ALA A 301 19.48 7.61 22.56
C ALA A 301 19.70 8.56 21.39
N ASN A 302 20.30 9.72 21.68
CA ASN A 302 20.76 10.61 20.62
C ASN A 302 21.93 9.96 19.90
N SER A 303 21.87 9.92 18.57
CA SER A 303 23.02 9.58 17.74
C SER A 303 22.95 10.38 16.45
N GLU A 304 24.10 10.49 15.79
CA GLU A 304 24.18 11.05 14.45
C GLU A 304 23.41 10.15 13.46
N GLY A 305 23.18 10.68 12.25
CA GLY A 305 22.56 9.93 11.15
C GLY A 305 23.33 8.65 10.82
N ILE A 306 22.66 7.72 10.15
CA ILE A 306 23.31 6.51 9.66
C ILE A 306 23.62 6.68 8.18
N ASP A 307 24.89 6.60 7.84
CA ASP A 307 25.36 6.49 6.46
C ASP A 307 25.44 5.02 6.06
N LEU A 308 24.51 4.58 5.20
CA LEU A 308 24.51 3.23 4.63
C LEU A 308 25.37 3.14 3.37
N SER A 309 25.54 4.25 2.68
CA SER A 309 26.42 4.40 1.51
C SER A 309 26.72 5.89 1.30
N MET A 310 27.60 6.23 0.35
CA MET A 310 27.92 7.63 0.01
C MET A 310 26.68 8.48 -0.37
N THR A 311 25.54 7.86 -0.67
CA THR A 311 24.32 8.53 -1.14
C THR A 311 23.10 8.32 -0.25
N ILE A 312 23.15 7.40 0.73
CA ILE A 312 22.02 7.09 1.60
C ILE A 312 22.38 7.44 3.04
N ASN A 313 22.04 8.68 3.41
CA ASN A 313 22.05 9.15 4.80
C ASN A 313 20.62 9.08 5.35
N ILE A 314 20.44 8.29 6.41
CA ILE A 314 19.16 8.16 7.10
C ILE A 314 19.19 8.98 8.39
N LYS A 315 18.20 9.87 8.54
CA LYS A 315 18.02 10.67 9.75
C LYS A 315 17.75 9.78 10.97
N THR A 316 18.43 10.06 12.07
CA THR A 316 18.11 9.51 13.39
C THR A 316 17.11 10.42 14.10
N LEU A 317 16.04 9.84 14.65
CA LEU A 317 15.04 10.56 15.45
C LEU A 317 15.57 10.83 16.86
N SER A 318 15.38 12.05 17.33
CA SER A 318 15.59 12.43 18.73
C SER A 318 14.37 12.11 19.61
N GLU A 319 14.47 12.36 20.92
CA GLU A 319 13.34 12.15 21.86
C GLU A 319 12.14 13.07 21.58
N ALA A 320 12.37 14.27 21.02
CA ALA A 320 11.32 15.24 20.70
C ALA A 320 10.68 15.03 19.32
N GLU A 321 11.27 14.17 18.49
CA GLU A 321 10.79 13.95 17.13
C GLU A 321 9.91 12.70 17.03
N THR A 322 8.94 12.74 16.12
CA THR A 322 8.10 11.60 15.79
C THR A 322 8.14 11.32 14.29
N TYR A 323 7.93 10.07 13.92
CA TYR A 323 7.80 9.63 12.54
C TYR A 323 6.37 9.16 12.27
N ARG A 324 5.77 9.63 11.19
CA ARG A 324 4.39 9.27 10.82
C ARG A 324 4.37 7.92 10.11
N TYR A 325 3.98 6.88 10.82
CA TYR A 325 3.90 5.51 10.31
C TYR A 325 2.46 5.00 10.33
N LEU A 326 1.94 4.57 9.17
CA LEU A 326 0.57 4.07 9.01
C LEU A 326 -0.51 5.00 9.58
N GLY A 327 -0.27 6.31 9.50
CA GLY A 327 -1.18 7.34 10.00
C GLY A 327 -1.02 7.69 11.48
N MET A 328 -0.09 7.06 12.21
CA MET A 328 0.19 7.32 13.62
C MET A 328 1.56 7.98 13.82
N SER A 329 1.67 8.97 14.70
CA SER A 329 2.93 9.58 15.13
C SER A 329 3.66 8.62 16.07
N GLN A 330 4.87 8.19 15.69
CA GLN A 330 5.64 7.19 16.43
C GLN A 330 7.03 7.68 16.86
N ASN A 331 7.41 7.31 18.08
CA ASN A 331 8.80 7.25 18.54
C ASN A 331 9.04 5.83 19.09
N ILE A 332 9.42 5.65 20.37
CA ILE A 332 9.50 4.32 21.02
C ILE A 332 8.15 3.59 20.95
N GLY A 333 7.06 4.34 20.99
CA GLY A 333 5.69 3.88 20.76
C GLY A 333 4.87 4.99 20.12
N ILE A 334 3.54 4.83 20.11
CA ILE A 334 2.65 5.86 19.58
C ILE A 334 2.56 7.00 20.59
N ASP A 335 2.65 8.24 20.11
CA ASP A 335 2.33 9.43 20.92
C ASP A 335 0.81 9.56 21.02
N GLU A 336 0.24 9.02 22.10
CA GLU A 336 -1.21 8.98 22.28
C GLU A 336 -1.82 10.39 22.45
N ALA A 337 -1.09 11.33 23.06
CA ALA A 337 -1.61 12.68 23.31
C ALA A 337 -1.70 13.50 22.02
N ASP A 338 -0.60 13.56 21.25
CA ASP A 338 -0.55 14.21 19.94
C ASP A 338 -1.59 13.62 18.98
N MET A 339 -1.68 12.28 18.93
CA MET A 339 -2.62 11.61 18.05
C MET A 339 -4.08 11.85 18.44
N LYS A 340 -4.43 11.82 19.74
CA LYS A 340 -5.79 12.14 20.19
C LYS A 340 -6.17 13.56 19.80
N GLN A 341 -5.29 14.54 20.06
CA GLN A 341 -5.54 15.94 19.71
C GLN A 341 -5.72 16.12 18.20
N SER A 342 -4.84 15.55 17.38
CA SER A 342 -4.91 15.61 15.92
C SER A 342 -6.21 15.00 15.38
N VAL A 343 -6.58 13.81 15.87
CA VAL A 343 -7.78 13.08 15.44
C VAL A 343 -9.06 13.82 15.86
N CYS A 344 -9.13 14.32 17.10
CA CYS A 344 -10.25 15.14 17.56
C CYS A 344 -10.39 16.43 16.75
N GLY A 345 -9.28 17.12 16.45
CA GLY A 345 -9.30 18.31 15.60
C GLY A 345 -9.88 18.03 14.22
N VAL A 346 -9.47 16.94 13.56
CA VAL A 346 -10.05 16.54 12.27
C VAL A 346 -11.51 16.13 12.40
N PHE A 347 -11.89 15.43 13.47
CA PHE A 347 -13.27 15.03 13.73
C PHE A 347 -14.18 16.26 13.85
N TYR A 348 -13.85 17.21 14.73
CA TYR A 348 -14.65 18.42 14.92
C TYR A 348 -14.65 19.30 13.66
N ALA A 349 -13.53 19.43 12.96
CA ALA A 349 -13.49 20.19 11.71
C ALA A 349 -14.44 19.61 10.65
N ARG A 350 -14.53 18.27 10.53
CA ARG A 350 -15.50 17.63 9.63
C ARG A 350 -16.93 17.77 10.14
N LEU A 351 -17.15 17.62 11.45
CA LEU A 351 -18.44 17.79 12.08
C LEU A 351 -19.02 19.18 11.82
N THR A 352 -18.24 20.24 12.09
CA THR A 352 -18.63 21.63 11.83
C THR A 352 -18.97 21.85 10.36
N LYS A 353 -18.20 21.26 9.43
CA LYS A 353 -18.51 21.36 7.99
C LYS A 353 -19.84 20.70 7.60
N VAL A 354 -20.18 19.57 8.21
CA VAL A 354 -21.46 18.89 7.94
C VAL A 354 -22.62 19.63 8.59
N LEU A 355 -22.48 20.07 9.85
CA LEU A 355 -23.54 20.80 10.56
C LEU A 355 -23.81 22.18 9.98
N ASN A 356 -22.80 22.82 9.38
CA ASN A 356 -22.97 24.10 8.67
C ASN A 356 -23.35 23.91 7.20
N SER A 357 -23.58 22.67 6.74
CA SER A 357 -24.01 22.40 5.38
C SER A 357 -25.52 22.57 5.22
N LEU A 358 -25.99 22.64 3.98
CA LEU A 358 -27.42 22.64 3.65
C LEU A 358 -27.93 21.21 3.37
N LEU A 359 -27.28 20.19 3.92
CA LEU A 359 -27.70 18.80 3.75
C LEU A 359 -28.99 18.54 4.52
N SER A 360 -29.84 17.64 4.00
CA SER A 360 -30.97 17.12 4.78
C SER A 360 -30.46 16.28 5.96
N GLY A 361 -31.23 16.17 7.04
CA GLY A 361 -30.82 15.40 8.22
C GLY A 361 -30.44 13.93 7.91
N VAL A 362 -31.08 13.30 6.93
CA VAL A 362 -30.69 11.96 6.46
C VAL A 362 -29.28 11.97 5.85
N ASN A 363 -28.96 12.96 5.03
CA ASN A 363 -27.65 13.10 4.41
C ASN A 363 -26.57 13.53 5.41
N GLU A 364 -26.92 14.32 6.42
CA GLU A 364 -26.01 14.63 7.54
C GLU A 364 -25.64 13.36 8.31
N ILE A 365 -26.61 12.50 8.63
CA ILE A 365 -26.36 11.21 9.29
C ILE A 365 -25.47 10.32 8.41
N HIS A 366 -25.71 10.27 7.09
CA HIS A 366 -24.85 9.54 6.16
C HIS A 366 -23.42 10.11 6.13
N ALA A 367 -23.26 11.43 6.10
CA ALA A 367 -21.96 12.09 6.15
C ALA A 367 -21.26 11.83 7.50
N TYR A 368 -22.00 11.84 8.61
CA TYR A 368 -21.48 11.51 9.92
C TYR A 368 -20.92 10.09 9.97
N ASN A 369 -21.73 9.10 9.57
CA ASN A 369 -21.35 7.70 9.61
C ASN A 369 -20.24 7.35 8.60
N GLY A 370 -20.26 7.98 7.41
CA GLY A 370 -19.35 7.65 6.30
C GLY A 370 -18.07 8.47 6.24
N TRP A 371 -18.05 9.69 6.80
CA TRP A 371 -16.92 10.62 6.66
C TRP A 371 -16.37 11.14 7.98
N ILE A 372 -17.21 11.37 8.98
CA ILE A 372 -16.78 11.91 10.29
C ILE A 372 -16.30 10.77 11.20
N MET A 373 -17.21 9.85 11.55
CA MET A 373 -16.98 8.78 12.52
C MET A 373 -15.80 7.85 12.19
N PRO A 374 -15.52 7.51 10.91
CA PRO A 374 -14.38 6.65 10.57
C PRO A 374 -13.01 7.18 11.04
N VAL A 375 -12.87 8.50 11.21
CA VAL A 375 -11.66 9.15 11.75
C VAL A 375 -11.35 8.63 13.15
N LEU A 376 -12.36 8.55 14.02
CA LEU A 376 -12.22 8.00 15.37
C LEU A 376 -12.12 6.47 15.36
N MET A 377 -12.93 5.78 14.55
CA MET A 377 -12.96 4.31 14.51
C MET A 377 -11.59 3.68 14.17
N TYR A 378 -10.77 4.37 13.38
CA TYR A 378 -9.41 3.92 13.09
C TYR A 378 -8.54 3.80 14.35
N THR A 379 -8.76 4.68 15.32
CA THR A 379 -8.00 4.73 16.58
C THR A 379 -8.52 3.79 17.66
N PHE A 380 -9.75 3.30 17.53
CA PHE A 380 -10.33 2.39 18.52
C PHE A 380 -9.56 1.07 18.58
N GLY A 381 -9.26 0.65 19.81
CA GLY A 381 -8.41 -0.49 20.13
C GLY A 381 -6.90 -0.18 20.11
N MET A 382 -6.49 0.99 19.61
CA MET A 382 -5.10 1.46 19.66
C MET A 382 -4.85 2.33 20.89
N PHE A 383 -5.77 3.26 21.16
CA PHE A 383 -5.71 4.17 22.31
C PHE A 383 -6.72 3.80 23.38
N ARG A 384 -6.42 4.16 24.62
CA ARG A 384 -7.42 4.18 25.70
C ARG A 384 -8.16 5.51 25.64
N TRP A 385 -9.34 5.51 25.03
CA TRP A 385 -10.26 6.64 25.10
C TRP A 385 -11.00 6.61 26.44
N THR A 386 -11.03 7.72 27.16
CA THR A 386 -11.94 7.88 28.30
C THR A 386 -13.31 8.34 27.79
N GLN A 387 -14.38 8.14 28.58
CA GLN A 387 -15.74 8.52 28.16
C GLN A 387 -15.88 10.02 27.87
N ASN A 388 -15.02 10.87 28.45
CA ASN A 388 -15.12 12.32 28.38
C ASN A 388 -14.26 12.96 27.27
N GLU A 389 -13.23 12.28 26.78
CA GLU A 389 -12.28 12.81 25.80
C GLU A 389 -12.85 13.15 24.40
N PRO A 390 -13.87 12.44 23.86
CA PRO A 390 -14.52 12.85 22.60
C PRO A 390 -15.59 13.94 22.79
N THR A 391 -15.86 14.33 24.04
CA THR A 391 -16.91 15.29 24.42
C THR A 391 -16.36 16.55 25.09
N GLU A 392 -15.10 16.55 25.51
CA GLU A 392 -14.44 17.71 26.11
C GLU A 392 -14.17 18.77 25.04
N LYS A 393 -15.13 19.70 24.96
CA LYS A 393 -15.04 20.98 24.28
C LYS A 393 -13.86 21.78 24.83
N SER A 394 -12.87 21.99 23.98
CA SER A 394 -12.08 23.23 23.99
C SER A 394 -12.04 23.84 22.59
N ALA A 395 -13.22 23.96 21.96
CA ALA A 395 -13.61 24.97 20.97
C ALA A 395 -14.90 24.51 20.25
N LEU A 396 -16.06 24.90 20.80
CA LEU A 396 -17.17 25.31 19.96
C LEU A 396 -17.02 26.82 19.74
#